data_AF-A0A0H5QN01-F1
#
_entry.id   AF-A0A0H5QN01-F1
#
_cell.length_a   1.000
_cell.length_b   1.000
_cell.length_c   1.000
_cell.angle_alpha   90.00
_cell.angle_beta   90.00
_cell.angle_gamma   90.00
#
_symmetry.space_group_name_H-M   'P 1'
#
loop_
_entity.id
_entity.type
_entity.pdbx_description
1 polymer ?
#
loop_
_entity_poly.entity_id
_entity_poly.type
_entity_poly.pdbx_seq_one_letter_code
_entity_poly.pdbx_strand_id
1 'polypeptide(L)'
;MPAQRTYSQAKYWILTIPHANFTPYLPNPCAYIKGQLERGESRPDVPGDLSADLPEGFLHWQVLVAFEKKTRLRGVREVFGPFHAEPTRSDAASEYVWKDETSVEGTRFELGKLPMQRGSAVDWDTVRTNAKLGNLEDIPADIYVRNYNSLKRIATDNLEPVGIERRVRVYWGATGTGKSRRAWEEAGLRAYPKDPRTKFWDGYRGHPNVIIDEFRGAIDIAHMLRWLDRYPVIIEVKGASTILCAENIWITSNLHPRDWYRDIDEETKKALLRRLEVTQFHETYGSN
;
A
#
# COMPACT_ATOMS: atom_id res chain seq x y z
N MET A 1 -47.10 -3.49 17.34
CA MET A 1 -46.36 -3.80 16.10
C MET A 1 -45.62 -2.55 15.65
N PRO A 2 -44.28 -2.54 15.56
CA PRO A 2 -43.56 -1.36 15.11
C PRO A 2 -43.72 -1.20 13.59
N ALA A 3 -44.07 0.02 13.16
CA ALA A 3 -44.28 0.37 11.76
C ALA A 3 -43.01 0.12 10.92
N GLN A 4 -43.14 -0.68 9.85
CA GLN A 4 -42.11 -0.82 8.83
C GLN A 4 -41.83 0.56 8.22
N ARG A 5 -40.65 1.13 8.53
CA ARG A 5 -40.14 2.31 7.82
C ARG A 5 -39.94 1.92 6.36
N THR A 6 -40.79 2.44 5.47
CA THR A 6 -40.64 2.25 4.03
C THR A 6 -39.42 3.04 3.56
N TYR A 7 -38.28 2.37 3.41
CA TYR A 7 -37.09 2.99 2.84
C TYR A 7 -37.35 3.33 1.36
N SER A 8 -37.35 4.62 1.02
CA SER A 8 -37.58 5.05 -0.37
C SER A 8 -36.43 4.67 -1.31
N GLN A 9 -35.21 4.55 -0.78
CA GLN A 9 -34.01 4.05 -1.46
C GLN A 9 -33.06 3.38 -0.45
N ALA A 10 -32.32 2.36 -0.88
CA ALA A 10 -31.31 1.69 -0.05
C ALA A 10 -30.06 1.35 -0.87
N LYS A 11 -28.92 1.23 -0.17
CA LYS A 11 -27.66 0.81 -0.78
C LYS A 11 -27.53 -0.72 -0.83
N TYR A 12 -28.05 -1.39 0.20
CA TYR A 12 -28.00 -2.84 0.37
C TYR A 12 -29.40 -3.42 0.20
N TRP A 13 -29.48 -4.52 -0.55
CA TRP A 13 -30.72 -5.23 -0.80
C TRP A 13 -30.48 -6.74 -0.64
N ILE A 14 -31.45 -7.42 -0.04
CA ILE A 14 -31.54 -8.88 -0.05
C ILE A 14 -32.53 -9.25 -1.15
N LEU A 15 -32.18 -10.23 -1.97
CA LEU A 15 -33.02 -10.75 -3.05
C LEU A 15 -33.20 -12.25 -2.92
N THR A 16 -34.37 -12.70 -3.35
CA THR A 16 -34.71 -14.10 -3.53
C THR A 16 -35.07 -14.29 -5.00
N ILE A 17 -34.22 -15.00 -5.76
CA ILE A 17 -34.33 -15.13 -7.22
C ILE A 17 -34.44 -16.61 -7.58
N PRO A 18 -35.44 -17.06 -8.37
CA PRO A 18 -35.51 -18.45 -8.80
C PRO A 18 -34.20 -18.90 -9.47
N HIS A 19 -33.74 -20.14 -9.17
CA HIS A 19 -32.46 -20.65 -9.68
C HIS A 19 -32.32 -20.50 -11.21
N ALA A 20 -33.38 -20.81 -11.96
CA ALA A 20 -33.40 -20.76 -13.41
C ALA A 20 -33.27 -19.33 -13.99
N ASN A 21 -33.47 -18.29 -13.17
CA ASN A 21 -33.51 -16.90 -13.62
C ASN A 21 -32.27 -16.09 -13.28
N PHE A 22 -31.28 -16.70 -12.64
CA PHE A 22 -30.04 -16.00 -12.30
C PHE A 22 -28.84 -16.95 -12.32
N THR A 23 -27.74 -16.47 -12.87
CA THR A 23 -26.42 -17.10 -12.81
C THR A 23 -25.49 -16.12 -12.12
N PRO A 24 -24.69 -16.49 -11.12
CA PRO A 24 -23.85 -15.54 -10.40
C PRO A 24 -22.94 -14.68 -11.29
N TYR A 25 -23.14 -13.37 -11.24
CA TYR A 25 -22.30 -12.37 -11.88
C TYR A 25 -22.41 -11.05 -11.13
N LEU A 26 -21.52 -10.08 -11.44
CA LEU A 26 -21.57 -8.72 -10.89
C LEU A 26 -22.19 -7.75 -11.91
N PRO A 27 -23.51 -7.47 -11.86
CA PRO A 27 -24.14 -6.51 -12.76
C PRO A 27 -23.74 -5.08 -12.46
N ASN A 28 -23.57 -4.23 -13.48
CA ASN A 28 -23.49 -2.78 -13.31
C ASN A 28 -24.90 -2.22 -12.94
N PRO A 29 -25.08 -1.38 -11.89
CA PRO A 29 -24.09 -0.65 -11.07
C PRO A 29 -23.89 -1.23 -9.65
N CYS A 30 -23.76 -2.55 -9.52
CA CYS A 30 -23.46 -3.19 -8.25
C CYS A 30 -21.96 -3.10 -7.95
N ALA A 31 -21.62 -2.63 -6.75
CA ALA A 31 -20.25 -2.62 -6.25
C ALA A 31 -19.84 -3.98 -5.67
N TYR A 32 -20.83 -4.73 -5.16
CA TYR A 32 -20.63 -5.99 -4.47
C TYR A 32 -21.89 -6.85 -4.54
N ILE A 33 -21.72 -8.16 -4.66
CA ILE A 33 -22.80 -9.14 -4.60
C ILE A 33 -22.27 -10.44 -3.97
N LYS A 34 -23.06 -11.06 -3.12
CA LYS A 34 -22.80 -12.40 -2.62
C LYS A 34 -24.09 -13.19 -2.49
N GLY A 35 -23.99 -14.52 -2.55
CA GLY A 35 -25.16 -15.36 -2.41
C GLY A 35 -24.85 -16.83 -2.31
N GLN A 36 -25.91 -17.61 -2.15
CA GLN A 36 -25.90 -19.08 -2.18
C GLN A 36 -27.23 -19.57 -2.75
N LEU A 37 -27.26 -20.81 -3.25
CA LEU A 37 -28.52 -21.48 -3.55
C LEU A 37 -29.12 -22.05 -2.27
N GLU A 38 -30.42 -21.88 -2.11
CA GLU A 38 -31.22 -22.45 -1.03
C GLU A 38 -32.40 -23.26 -1.55
N ARG A 39 -32.76 -24.32 -0.82
CA ARG A 39 -33.99 -25.10 -1.04
C ARG A 39 -35.08 -24.56 -0.12
N GLY A 40 -36.09 -23.88 -0.67
CA GLY A 40 -37.24 -23.38 0.09
C GLY A 40 -38.29 -24.46 0.35
N GLU A 41 -39.08 -24.32 1.41
CA GLU A 41 -40.08 -25.33 1.84
C GLU A 41 -41.35 -25.38 0.96
N SER A 42 -41.62 -24.35 0.14
CA SER A 42 -42.83 -24.29 -0.71
C SER A 42 -42.61 -23.50 -2.00
N ARG A 43 -43.27 -23.91 -3.10
CA ARG A 43 -43.24 -23.20 -4.39
C ARG A 43 -44.21 -22.01 -4.38
N PRO A 44 -43.81 -20.82 -4.87
CA PRO A 44 -44.78 -19.78 -5.21
C PRO A 44 -45.64 -20.22 -6.39
N ASP A 45 -46.95 -19.91 -6.34
CA ASP A 45 -47.91 -20.22 -7.41
C ASP A 45 -47.49 -19.55 -8.73
N VAL A 46 -47.02 -20.35 -9.69
CA VAL A 46 -46.72 -19.90 -11.07
C VAL A 46 -47.84 -20.41 -11.98
N PRO A 47 -48.67 -19.54 -12.57
CA PRO A 47 -49.72 -19.98 -13.48
C PRO A 47 -49.15 -20.72 -14.70
N GLY A 48 -49.52 -21.99 -14.88
CA GLY A 48 -49.20 -22.80 -16.07
C GLY A 48 -48.14 -23.88 -15.91
N ASP A 49 -47.64 -24.15 -14.71
CA ASP A 49 -46.66 -25.22 -14.45
C ASP A 49 -47.35 -26.57 -14.15
N LEU A 50 -47.13 -27.57 -15.01
CA LEU A 50 -47.72 -28.91 -14.97
C LEU A 50 -46.94 -29.91 -14.08
N SER A 51 -45.97 -29.46 -13.28
CA SER A 51 -45.06 -30.34 -12.53
C SER A 51 -45.51 -30.68 -11.09
N ALA A 52 -46.81 -30.91 -10.88
CA ALA A 52 -47.43 -31.18 -9.58
C ALA A 52 -46.96 -32.48 -8.87
N ASP A 53 -46.18 -33.34 -9.54
CA ASP A 53 -45.76 -34.66 -9.04
C ASP A 53 -44.24 -34.81 -8.75
N LEU A 54 -43.49 -33.72 -8.55
CA LEU A 54 -42.06 -33.79 -8.18
C LEU A 54 -41.82 -33.45 -6.69
N PRO A 55 -40.96 -34.22 -5.98
CA PRO A 55 -40.79 -34.07 -4.53
C PRO A 55 -40.03 -32.79 -4.14
N GLU A 56 -40.64 -32.08 -3.20
CA GLU A 56 -40.17 -31.04 -2.26
C GLU A 56 -39.00 -30.10 -2.64
N GLY A 57 -39.38 -28.82 -2.79
CA GLY A 57 -38.54 -27.67 -2.51
C GLY A 57 -38.31 -26.72 -3.69
N PHE A 58 -38.53 -25.42 -3.49
CA PHE A 58 -38.25 -24.39 -4.51
C PHE A 58 -36.81 -23.91 -4.43
N LEU A 59 -36.03 -24.21 -5.47
CA LEU A 59 -34.62 -23.81 -5.55
C LEU A 59 -34.49 -22.34 -5.96
N HIS A 60 -33.84 -21.53 -5.11
CA HIS A 60 -33.65 -20.11 -5.36
C HIS A 60 -32.29 -19.62 -4.86
N TRP A 61 -31.80 -18.55 -5.48
CA TRP A 61 -30.67 -17.79 -5.00
C TRP A 61 -31.12 -16.83 -3.90
N GLN A 62 -30.48 -16.95 -2.74
CA GLN A 62 -30.53 -15.94 -1.69
C GLN A 62 -29.31 -15.04 -1.84
N VAL A 63 -29.53 -13.76 -2.13
CA VAL A 63 -28.48 -12.84 -2.59
C VAL A 63 -28.50 -11.56 -1.76
N LEU A 64 -27.32 -11.10 -1.33
CA LEU A 64 -27.09 -9.73 -0.89
C LEU A 64 -26.36 -8.96 -1.98
N VAL A 65 -26.89 -7.79 -2.32
CA VAL A 65 -26.25 -6.87 -3.26
C VAL A 65 -26.03 -5.50 -2.61
N ALA A 66 -24.88 -4.90 -2.90
CA ALA A 66 -24.59 -3.50 -2.61
C ALA A 66 -24.41 -2.71 -3.91
N PHE A 67 -25.24 -1.68 -4.09
CA PHE A 67 -25.13 -0.77 -5.23
C PHE A 67 -24.09 0.33 -4.97
N GLU A 68 -23.48 0.87 -6.03
CA GLU A 68 -22.57 2.01 -5.92
C GLU A 68 -23.25 3.23 -5.27
N LYS A 69 -24.53 3.46 -5.62
CA LYS A 69 -25.38 4.56 -5.11
C LYS A 69 -26.66 4.00 -4.50
N LYS A 70 -27.34 4.81 -3.67
CA LYS A 70 -28.66 4.46 -3.12
C LYS A 70 -29.64 4.24 -4.27
N THR A 71 -30.22 3.05 -4.33
CA THR A 71 -31.07 2.59 -5.43
C THR A 71 -32.49 2.33 -4.91
N ARG A 72 -33.51 2.61 -5.72
CA ARG A 72 -34.93 2.31 -5.41
C ARG A 72 -35.26 0.88 -5.83
N LEU A 73 -36.31 0.28 -5.25
CA LEU A 73 -36.78 -1.05 -5.63
C LEU A 73 -36.95 -1.22 -7.15
N ARG A 74 -37.43 -0.18 -7.85
CA ARG A 74 -37.54 -0.18 -9.31
C ARG A 74 -36.19 -0.45 -10.00
N GLY A 75 -35.12 0.24 -9.60
CA GLY A 75 -33.79 0.05 -10.18
C GLY A 75 -33.21 -1.33 -9.86
N VAL A 76 -33.53 -1.87 -8.67
CA VAL A 76 -33.16 -3.27 -8.34
C VAL A 76 -33.86 -4.24 -9.29
N ARG A 77 -35.15 -4.05 -9.56
CA ARG A 77 -35.93 -4.89 -10.48
C ARG A 77 -35.54 -4.74 -11.94
N GLU A 78 -35.02 -3.59 -12.35
CA GLU A 78 -34.45 -3.39 -13.69
C GLU A 78 -33.17 -4.23 -13.88
N VAL A 79 -32.39 -4.44 -12.82
CA VAL A 79 -31.15 -5.23 -12.87
C VAL A 79 -31.41 -6.73 -12.70
N PHE A 80 -32.22 -7.11 -11.72
CA PHE A 80 -32.38 -8.51 -11.32
C PHE A 80 -33.69 -9.13 -11.80
N GLY A 81 -34.64 -8.37 -12.33
CA GLY A 81 -35.97 -8.83 -12.71
C GLY A 81 -37.03 -8.58 -11.63
N PRO A 82 -38.29 -8.98 -11.85
CA PRO A 82 -39.43 -8.66 -10.99
C PRO A 82 -39.47 -9.46 -9.67
N PHE A 83 -38.32 -9.92 -9.19
CA PHE A 83 -38.20 -10.79 -8.03
C PHE A 83 -38.28 -10.05 -6.71
N HIS A 84 -38.42 -10.82 -5.64
CA HIS A 84 -38.50 -10.30 -4.28
C HIS A 84 -37.16 -9.62 -3.92
N ALA A 85 -37.25 -8.38 -3.45
CA ALA A 85 -36.10 -7.59 -3.03
C ALA A 85 -36.49 -6.67 -1.87
N GLU A 86 -35.73 -6.73 -0.79
CA GLU A 86 -35.97 -5.93 0.41
C GLU A 86 -34.72 -5.14 0.82
N PRO A 87 -34.88 -3.87 1.23
CA PRO A 87 -33.77 -3.05 1.67
C PRO A 87 -33.25 -3.53 3.02
N THR A 88 -31.94 -3.56 3.20
CA THR A 88 -31.30 -3.99 4.46
C THR A 88 -30.19 -3.05 4.91
N ARG A 89 -29.69 -3.24 6.14
CA ARG A 89 -28.47 -2.59 6.65
C ARG A 89 -27.28 -3.54 6.48
N SER A 90 -26.11 -2.99 6.13
CA SER A 90 -24.90 -3.76 5.77
C SER A 90 -24.50 -4.81 6.80
N ASP A 91 -24.54 -4.44 8.09
CA ASP A 91 -23.82 -5.19 9.12
C ASP A 91 -24.57 -6.47 9.53
N ALA A 92 -25.92 -6.44 9.51
CA ALA A 92 -26.74 -7.60 9.82
C ALA A 92 -26.99 -8.52 8.60
N ALA A 93 -26.84 -8.00 7.39
CA ALA A 93 -27.21 -8.72 6.17
C ALA A 93 -26.13 -9.69 5.67
N SER A 94 -24.86 -9.45 6.03
CA SER A 94 -23.76 -10.33 5.64
C SER A 94 -23.93 -11.72 6.27
N GLU A 95 -24.34 -11.80 7.53
CA GLU A 95 -24.60 -13.06 8.23
C GLU A 95 -25.88 -13.75 7.71
N TYR A 96 -26.89 -12.99 7.29
CA TYR A 96 -28.20 -13.54 6.88
C TYR A 96 -28.19 -14.35 5.58
N VAL A 97 -27.17 -14.18 4.73
CA VAL A 97 -27.06 -14.84 3.40
C VAL A 97 -26.41 -16.21 3.50
N TRP A 98 -25.67 -16.50 4.56
CA TRP A 98 -25.02 -17.80 4.75
C TRP A 98 -25.78 -18.59 5.79
N LYS A 99 -26.85 -19.25 5.36
CA LYS A 99 -27.58 -20.23 6.17
C LYS A 99 -27.09 -21.62 5.78
N ASP A 100 -26.29 -22.25 6.63
CA ASP A 100 -25.75 -23.58 6.35
C ASP A 100 -26.87 -24.62 6.18
N GLU A 101 -27.95 -24.52 6.97
CA GLU A 101 -29.07 -25.47 7.03
C GLU A 101 -29.84 -25.64 5.71
N THR A 102 -30.04 -24.55 4.95
CA THR A 102 -30.82 -24.55 3.70
C THR A 102 -29.94 -24.49 2.45
N SER A 103 -28.61 -24.40 2.61
CA SER A 103 -27.68 -24.18 1.51
C SER A 103 -27.43 -25.41 0.64
N VAL A 104 -27.24 -25.17 -0.65
CA VAL A 104 -26.70 -26.18 -1.58
C VAL A 104 -25.18 -26.07 -1.60
N GLU A 105 -24.51 -27.18 -1.31
CA GLU A 105 -23.04 -27.25 -1.25
C GLU A 105 -22.37 -26.78 -2.56
N GLY A 106 -21.28 -26.04 -2.45
CA GLY A 106 -20.49 -25.55 -3.59
C GLY A 106 -21.10 -24.38 -4.37
N THR A 107 -22.24 -23.82 -3.93
CA THR A 107 -22.95 -22.76 -4.67
C THR A 107 -22.68 -21.34 -4.18
N ARG A 108 -21.88 -21.19 -3.12
CA ARG A 108 -21.53 -19.89 -2.55
C ARG A 108 -20.70 -19.06 -3.51
N PHE A 109 -21.03 -17.79 -3.62
CA PHE A 109 -20.25 -16.83 -4.40
C PHE A 109 -20.18 -15.48 -3.71
N GLU A 110 -19.09 -14.77 -4.00
CA GLU A 110 -18.84 -13.40 -3.55
C GLU A 110 -18.04 -12.69 -4.64
N LEU A 111 -18.58 -11.58 -5.15
CA LEU A 111 -18.04 -10.85 -6.29
C LEU A 111 -18.07 -9.34 -5.98
N GLY A 112 -17.03 -8.63 -6.42
CA GLY A 112 -16.87 -7.18 -6.19
C GLY A 112 -16.25 -6.84 -4.83
N LYS A 113 -16.33 -5.58 -4.43
CA LYS A 113 -15.79 -5.06 -3.16
C LYS A 113 -16.79 -4.13 -2.49
N LEU A 114 -17.04 -4.35 -1.21
CA LEU A 114 -17.89 -3.44 -0.44
C LEU A 114 -17.26 -2.03 -0.42
N PRO A 115 -18.02 -0.97 -0.73
CA PRO A 115 -17.51 0.39 -0.65
C PRO A 115 -17.20 0.76 0.81
N MET A 116 -15.98 1.28 1.05
CA MET A 116 -15.45 1.67 2.35
C MET A 116 -16.47 2.50 3.17
N GLN A 117 -16.69 2.09 4.42
CA GLN A 117 -17.61 2.76 5.32
C GLN A 117 -16.83 3.75 6.18
N ARG A 118 -16.98 5.06 5.92
CA ARG A 118 -16.30 6.12 6.69
C ARG A 118 -16.58 6.11 8.21
N GLY A 119 -17.58 5.35 8.67
CA GLY A 119 -17.93 5.12 10.08
C GLY A 119 -17.54 3.74 10.64
N SER A 120 -16.87 2.89 9.86
CA SER A 120 -16.35 1.61 10.32
C SER A 120 -15.00 1.84 11.02
N ALA A 121 -14.91 1.46 12.29
CA ALA A 121 -13.64 1.51 13.02
C ALA A 121 -12.57 0.62 12.37
N VAL A 122 -12.98 -0.51 11.78
CA VAL A 122 -12.09 -1.48 11.11
C VAL A 122 -11.37 -0.84 9.91
N ASP A 123 -12.09 -0.03 9.13
CA ASP A 123 -11.53 0.66 7.97
C ASP A 123 -10.46 1.71 8.39
N TRP A 124 -10.65 2.35 9.55
CA TRP A 124 -9.67 3.30 10.10
C TRP A 124 -8.46 2.61 10.73
N ASP A 125 -8.62 1.41 11.30
CA ASP A 125 -7.49 0.62 11.80
C ASP A 125 -6.58 0.16 10.66
N THR A 126 -7.14 -0.22 9.50
CA THR A 126 -6.34 -0.50 8.30
C THR A 126 -5.58 0.75 7.84
N VAL A 127 -6.24 1.91 7.74
CA VAL A 127 -5.57 3.19 7.38
C VAL A 127 -4.46 3.52 8.36
N ARG A 128 -4.72 3.39 9.67
CA ARG A 128 -3.73 3.66 10.72
C ARG A 128 -2.55 2.70 10.61
N THR A 129 -2.79 1.43 10.37
CA THR A 129 -1.74 0.40 10.23
C THR A 129 -0.87 0.70 9.02
N ASN A 130 -1.46 0.93 7.85
CA ASN A 130 -0.71 1.31 6.65
C ASN A 130 0.04 2.63 6.83
N ALA A 131 -0.54 3.62 7.53
CA ALA A 131 0.15 4.87 7.84
C ALA A 131 1.37 4.66 8.75
N LYS A 132 1.25 3.83 9.79
CA LYS A 132 2.38 3.48 10.68
C LYS A 132 3.51 2.81 9.93
N LEU A 133 3.17 1.88 9.04
CA LEU A 133 4.14 1.16 8.21
C LEU A 133 4.72 2.01 7.07
N GLY A 134 4.17 3.21 6.82
CA GLY A 134 4.56 4.06 5.69
C GLY A 134 4.04 3.60 4.33
N ASN A 135 3.15 2.59 4.29
CA ASN A 135 2.54 2.04 3.08
C ASN A 135 1.40 2.94 2.58
N LEU A 136 1.73 4.19 2.24
CA LEU A 136 0.73 5.20 1.94
C LEU A 136 -0.05 4.92 0.63
N GLU A 137 0.52 4.15 -0.29
CA GLU A 137 -0.14 3.74 -1.54
C GLU A 137 -1.30 2.76 -1.30
N ASP A 138 -1.25 2.02 -0.19
CA ASP A 138 -2.31 1.08 0.22
C ASP A 138 -3.45 1.79 1.00
N ILE A 139 -3.35 3.11 1.16
CA ILE A 139 -4.39 3.95 1.77
C ILE A 139 -5.31 4.47 0.68
N PRO A 140 -6.65 4.39 0.84
CA PRO A 140 -7.60 4.92 -0.13
C PRO A 140 -7.30 6.36 -0.55
N ALA A 141 -7.27 6.62 -1.86
CA ALA A 141 -6.79 7.88 -2.45
C ALA A 141 -7.46 9.15 -1.86
N ASP A 142 -8.76 9.10 -1.56
CA ASP A 142 -9.49 10.23 -0.95
C ASP A 142 -8.95 10.57 0.45
N ILE A 143 -8.58 9.56 1.24
CA ILE A 143 -7.98 9.74 2.57
C ILE A 143 -6.53 10.19 2.43
N TYR A 144 -5.77 9.56 1.53
CA TYR A 144 -4.39 9.92 1.23
C TYR A 144 -4.27 11.41 0.90
N VAL A 145 -5.06 11.90 -0.06
CA VAL A 145 -4.97 13.29 -0.54
C VAL A 145 -5.39 14.30 0.53
N ARG A 146 -6.48 14.03 1.26
CA ARG A 146 -6.99 14.95 2.29
C ARG A 146 -6.11 15.00 3.54
N ASN A 147 -5.57 13.86 3.94
CA ASN A 147 -4.86 13.69 5.22
C ASN A 147 -3.36 13.44 5.05
N TYR A 148 -2.80 13.74 3.87
CA TYR A 148 -1.41 13.42 3.51
C TYR A 148 -0.40 13.79 4.60
N ASN A 149 -0.50 15.01 5.14
CA ASN A 149 0.42 15.49 6.17
C ASN A 149 0.28 14.73 7.49
N SER A 150 -0.95 14.40 7.89
CA SER A 150 -1.22 13.62 9.10
C SER A 150 -0.71 12.18 8.95
N LEU A 151 -0.94 11.56 7.78
CA LEU A 151 -0.45 10.22 7.48
C LEU A 151 1.08 10.16 7.48
N LYS A 152 1.74 11.17 6.89
CA LYS A 152 3.21 11.30 6.96
C LYS A 152 3.72 11.44 8.39
N ARG A 153 3.06 12.25 9.23
CA ARG A 153 3.44 12.38 10.65
C ARG A 153 3.28 11.07 11.39
N ILE A 154 2.18 10.35 11.18
CA ILE A 154 1.98 9.02 11.78
C ILE A 154 3.14 8.09 11.38
N ALA A 155 3.52 8.06 10.11
CA ALA A 155 4.67 7.26 9.67
C ALA A 155 5.96 7.68 10.37
N THR A 156 6.24 8.99 10.45
CA THR A 156 7.43 9.54 11.13
C THR A 156 7.46 9.22 12.63
N ASP A 157 6.32 9.26 13.31
CA ASP A 157 6.22 8.95 14.75
C ASP A 157 6.38 7.45 15.04
N ASN A 158 6.28 6.60 14.02
CA ASN A 158 6.35 5.14 14.12
C ASN A 158 7.52 4.56 13.31
N LEU A 159 8.59 5.34 13.09
CA LEU A 159 9.78 4.82 12.41
C LEU A 159 10.46 3.73 13.24
N GLU A 160 10.63 2.56 12.64
CA GLU A 160 11.34 1.42 13.20
C GLU A 160 12.62 1.17 12.38
N PRO A 161 13.73 1.90 12.64
CA PRO A 161 14.96 1.72 11.90
C PRO A 161 15.60 0.37 12.23
N VAL A 162 16.10 -0.31 11.21
CA VAL A 162 16.83 -1.57 11.34
C VAL A 162 18.31 -1.38 11.02
N GLY A 163 19.17 -2.22 11.61
CA GLY A 163 20.58 -2.26 11.28
C GLY A 163 20.79 -2.90 9.91
N ILE A 164 21.69 -2.34 9.11
CA ILE A 164 21.99 -2.78 7.75
C ILE A 164 23.49 -2.68 7.57
N GLU A 165 24.15 -3.76 7.16
CA GLU A 165 25.55 -3.69 6.77
C GLU A 165 25.69 -2.92 5.45
N ARG A 166 26.48 -1.85 5.47
CA ARG A 166 26.58 -0.90 4.34
C ARG A 166 27.89 -1.08 3.62
N ARG A 167 27.82 -1.12 2.30
CA ARG A 167 28.99 -1.10 1.43
C ARG A 167 29.29 0.33 0.97
N VAL A 168 30.39 0.89 1.45
CA VAL A 168 30.75 2.29 1.17
C VAL A 168 32.01 2.32 0.31
N ARG A 169 31.87 2.74 -0.95
CA ARG A 169 32.97 2.85 -1.91
C ARG A 169 33.39 4.30 -2.05
N VAL A 170 34.69 4.56 -1.98
CA VAL A 170 35.23 5.90 -2.15
C VAL A 170 36.16 5.95 -3.35
N TYR A 171 35.84 6.82 -4.30
CA TYR A 171 36.66 7.11 -5.46
C TYR A 171 37.32 8.45 -5.31
N TRP A 172 38.64 8.46 -5.26
CA TRP A 172 39.39 9.70 -5.08
C TRP A 172 40.51 9.87 -6.10
N GLY A 173 40.85 11.12 -6.42
CA GLY A 173 41.89 11.44 -7.41
C GLY A 173 41.64 12.78 -8.10
N ALA A 174 42.52 13.17 -9.03
CA ALA A 174 42.40 14.44 -9.76
C ALA A 174 41.05 14.59 -10.49
N THR A 175 40.68 15.83 -10.82
CA THR A 175 39.48 16.08 -11.63
C THR A 175 39.59 15.41 -13.01
N GLY A 176 38.46 15.14 -13.67
CA GLY A 176 38.47 14.56 -15.02
C GLY A 176 38.85 13.08 -15.12
N THR A 177 39.20 12.41 -14.02
CA THR A 177 39.62 10.99 -14.02
C THR A 177 38.48 9.96 -14.12
N GLY A 178 37.22 10.41 -14.22
CA GLY A 178 36.06 9.52 -14.39
C GLY A 178 35.41 8.97 -13.11
N LYS A 179 35.76 9.50 -11.92
CA LYS A 179 35.21 9.07 -10.62
C LYS A 179 33.68 9.09 -10.56
N SER A 180 33.07 10.24 -10.88
CA SER A 180 31.62 10.42 -10.86
C SER A 180 30.95 9.52 -11.88
N ARG A 181 31.54 9.40 -13.09
CA ARG A 181 31.04 8.49 -14.12
C ARG A 181 30.95 7.06 -13.61
N ARG A 182 32.03 6.53 -13.03
CA ARG A 182 32.04 5.16 -12.48
C ARG A 182 31.03 4.99 -11.33
N ALA A 183 30.93 5.98 -10.43
CA ALA A 183 29.97 5.92 -9.33
C ALA A 183 28.52 5.82 -9.84
N TRP A 184 28.16 6.61 -10.85
CA TRP A 184 26.82 6.58 -11.47
C TRP A 184 26.58 5.31 -12.29
N GLU A 185 27.59 4.79 -12.97
CA GLU A 185 27.51 3.50 -13.69
C GLU A 185 27.24 2.33 -12.73
N GLU A 186 27.94 2.28 -11.60
CA GLU A 186 27.77 1.22 -10.60
C GLU A 186 26.48 1.35 -9.77
N ALA A 187 26.11 2.58 -9.38
CA ALA A 187 24.93 2.82 -8.55
C ALA A 187 23.62 2.81 -9.35
N GLY A 188 23.69 3.11 -10.64
CA GLY A 188 22.54 3.33 -11.52
C GLY A 188 21.92 4.71 -11.38
N LEU A 189 21.24 5.18 -12.44
CA LEU A 189 20.64 6.52 -12.51
C LEU A 189 19.45 6.75 -11.56
N ARG A 190 18.97 5.70 -10.89
CA ARG A 190 17.94 5.79 -9.83
C ARG A 190 18.54 5.98 -8.43
N ALA A 191 19.86 5.99 -8.30
CA ALA A 191 20.52 6.27 -7.04
C ALA A 191 20.17 7.67 -6.54
N TYR A 192 20.11 7.82 -5.22
CA TYR A 192 19.83 9.10 -4.61
C TYR A 192 21.08 10.00 -4.63
N PRO A 193 21.00 11.21 -5.23
CA PRO A 193 22.10 12.17 -5.24
C PRO A 193 22.12 12.94 -3.92
N LYS A 194 22.89 12.46 -2.95
CA LYS A 194 23.06 13.12 -1.66
C LYS A 194 23.97 14.34 -1.82
N ASP A 195 23.43 15.51 -1.48
CA ASP A 195 24.21 16.76 -1.44
C ASP A 195 25.42 16.61 -0.47
N PRO A 196 26.66 16.84 -0.93
CA PRO A 196 27.89 16.63 -0.17
C PRO A 196 28.15 17.67 0.93
N ARG A 197 27.30 18.69 1.08
CA ARG A 197 27.56 19.87 1.95
C ARG A 197 26.59 20.05 3.09
N THR A 198 25.54 19.24 3.18
CA THR A 198 24.47 19.43 4.16
C THR A 198 24.14 18.15 4.91
N LYS A 199 23.67 18.27 6.16
CA LYS A 199 23.16 17.12 6.92
C LYS A 199 21.81 16.61 6.41
N PHE A 200 21.07 17.42 5.63
CA PHE A 200 19.73 17.09 5.16
C PHE A 200 19.75 16.09 3.99
N TRP A 201 18.73 15.23 3.97
CA TRP A 201 18.50 14.17 2.99
C TRP A 201 17.23 14.45 2.16
N ASP A 202 17.07 15.70 1.71
CA ASP A 202 15.87 16.16 1.04
C ASP A 202 15.50 15.31 -0.19
N GLY A 203 14.29 14.76 -0.18
CA GLY A 203 13.80 13.92 -1.28
C GLY A 203 14.25 12.46 -1.20
N TYR A 204 15.00 12.06 -0.17
CA TYR A 204 15.26 10.66 0.11
C TYR A 204 13.95 9.94 0.47
N ARG A 205 13.69 8.82 -0.19
CA ARG A 205 12.43 8.04 -0.10
C ARG A 205 12.72 6.55 0.08
N GLY A 206 13.82 6.22 0.74
CA GLY A 206 14.26 4.84 0.92
C GLY A 206 15.03 4.26 -0.26
N HIS A 207 15.87 5.08 -0.92
CA HIS A 207 16.69 4.59 -2.03
C HIS A 207 17.80 3.66 -1.48
N PRO A 208 18.01 2.47 -2.09
CA PRO A 208 19.04 1.53 -1.64
C PRO A 208 20.46 1.98 -2.01
N ASN A 209 20.58 2.75 -3.09
CA ASN A 209 21.84 3.26 -3.62
C ASN A 209 21.92 4.78 -3.44
N VAL A 210 23.04 5.27 -2.91
CA VAL A 210 23.30 6.70 -2.65
C VAL A 210 24.63 7.11 -3.25
N ILE A 211 24.68 8.28 -3.88
CA ILE A 211 25.92 8.90 -4.35
C ILE A 211 26.13 10.22 -3.61
N ILE A 212 27.29 10.40 -3.01
CA ILE A 212 27.79 11.66 -2.45
C ILE A 212 28.91 12.14 -3.37
N ASP A 213 28.56 12.91 -4.40
CA ASP A 213 29.50 13.37 -5.42
C ASP A 213 30.29 14.60 -4.92
N GLU A 214 31.55 14.71 -5.30
CA GLU A 214 32.45 15.83 -4.95
C GLU A 214 32.59 16.13 -3.44
N PHE A 215 32.56 15.11 -2.59
CA PHE A 215 32.69 15.27 -1.15
C PHE A 215 34.08 15.78 -0.74
N ARG A 216 34.13 16.73 0.20
CA ARG A 216 35.36 17.35 0.70
C ARG A 216 35.37 17.55 2.22
N GLY A 217 34.56 16.79 2.97
CA GLY A 217 34.49 16.91 4.43
C GLY A 217 33.57 18.04 4.95
N ALA A 218 32.67 18.56 4.12
CA ALA A 218 31.78 19.67 4.51
C ALA A 218 30.64 19.24 5.45
N ILE A 219 30.33 17.96 5.53
CA ILE A 219 29.36 17.41 6.49
C ILE A 219 30.11 17.04 7.76
N ASP A 220 29.55 17.37 8.92
CA ASP A 220 30.13 17.02 10.21
C ASP A 220 30.43 15.51 10.31
N ILE A 221 31.60 15.18 10.86
CA ILE A 221 32.10 13.79 10.88
C ILE A 221 31.20 12.86 11.69
N ALA A 222 30.49 13.35 12.73
CA ALA A 222 29.59 12.52 13.50
C ALA A 222 28.36 12.08 12.67
N HIS A 223 27.96 12.86 11.67
CA HIS A 223 26.95 12.40 10.70
C HIS A 223 27.51 11.31 9.79
N MET A 224 28.70 11.51 9.20
CA MET A 224 29.33 10.52 8.33
C MET A 224 29.56 9.19 9.06
N LEU A 225 30.13 9.22 10.26
CA LEU A 225 30.35 8.01 11.05
C LEU A 225 29.07 7.24 11.33
N ARG A 226 27.96 7.94 11.57
CA ARG A 226 26.65 7.34 11.85
C ARG A 226 26.02 6.75 10.60
N TRP A 227 26.01 7.51 9.50
CA TRP A 227 25.37 7.08 8.25
C TRP A 227 26.08 5.91 7.57
N LEU A 228 27.40 5.81 7.75
CA LEU A 228 28.23 4.77 7.14
C LEU A 228 28.39 3.53 8.05
N ASP A 229 27.84 3.54 9.26
CA ASP A 229 27.87 2.38 10.16
C ASP A 229 26.76 1.37 9.82
N ARG A 230 26.75 0.23 10.49
CA ARG A 230 25.72 -0.80 10.36
C ARG A 230 24.47 -0.56 11.20
N TYR A 231 24.51 0.37 12.15
CA TYR A 231 23.44 0.54 13.13
C TYR A 231 22.18 1.20 12.51
N PRO A 232 21.01 1.06 13.18
CA PRO A 232 19.81 1.80 12.84
C PRO A 232 20.04 3.31 12.80
N VAL A 233 19.57 3.98 11.74
CA VAL A 233 19.74 5.43 11.57
C VAL A 233 18.46 6.09 11.08
N ILE A 234 18.06 7.15 11.79
CA ILE A 234 17.07 8.12 11.33
C ILE A 234 17.82 9.36 10.81
N ILE A 235 17.43 9.83 9.63
CA ILE A 235 17.98 10.99 8.94
C ILE A 235 16.94 12.11 8.86
N GLU A 236 17.43 13.34 8.80
CA GLU A 236 16.61 14.53 8.67
C GLU A 236 16.32 14.81 7.20
N VAL A 237 15.05 15.03 6.88
CA VAL A 237 14.58 15.58 5.60
C VAL A 237 13.83 16.87 5.91
N LYS A 238 13.72 17.82 4.98
CA LYS A 238 12.99 19.07 5.22
C LYS A 238 11.60 18.82 5.85
N GLY A 239 11.44 19.28 7.09
CA GLY A 239 10.20 19.23 7.85
C GLY A 239 9.79 17.86 8.41
N ALA A 240 10.65 16.84 8.32
CA ALA A 240 10.37 15.50 8.83
C ALA A 240 11.66 14.69 9.08
N SER A 241 11.50 13.41 9.38
CA SER A 241 12.60 12.44 9.42
C SER A 241 12.18 11.14 8.73
N THR A 242 13.18 10.36 8.32
CA THR A 242 12.97 9.04 7.73
C THR A 242 14.13 8.11 8.04
N ILE A 243 13.97 6.81 7.80
CA ILE A 243 15.00 5.79 8.03
C ILE A 243 15.98 5.83 6.85
N LEU A 244 17.28 5.79 7.14
CA LEU A 244 18.30 5.58 6.11
C LEU A 244 18.41 4.08 5.82
N CYS A 245 17.80 3.60 4.75
CA CYS A 245 17.90 2.20 4.30
C CYS A 245 18.93 1.98 3.18
N ALA A 246 19.82 2.96 2.95
CA ALA A 246 20.86 2.82 1.94
C ALA A 246 21.81 1.66 2.27
N GLU A 247 21.94 0.74 1.35
CA GLU A 247 22.81 -0.45 1.41
C GLU A 247 24.16 -0.16 0.76
N ASN A 248 24.15 0.60 -0.34
CA ASN A 248 25.34 0.96 -1.08
C ASN A 248 25.51 2.48 -1.14
N ILE A 249 26.70 2.94 -0.81
CA ILE A 249 27.05 4.37 -0.82
C ILE A 249 28.32 4.55 -1.63
N TRP A 250 28.27 5.40 -2.66
CA TRP A 250 29.45 5.83 -3.40
C TRP A 250 29.78 7.26 -3.02
N ILE A 251 31.03 7.52 -2.70
CA ILE A 251 31.54 8.86 -2.41
C ILE A 251 32.63 9.17 -3.42
N THR A 252 32.54 10.28 -4.11
CA THR A 252 33.64 10.75 -4.95
C THR A 252 34.32 11.95 -4.29
N SER A 253 35.64 12.07 -4.44
CA SER A 253 36.39 13.18 -3.86
C SER A 253 37.64 13.50 -4.67
N ASN A 254 38.10 14.74 -4.63
CA ASN A 254 39.45 15.07 -5.10
C ASN A 254 40.51 14.91 -3.99
N LEU A 255 40.07 14.66 -2.75
CA LEU A 255 40.93 14.48 -1.59
C LEU A 255 40.88 13.01 -1.15
N HIS A 256 42.00 12.50 -0.64
CA HIS A 256 41.99 11.21 0.04
C HIS A 256 41.09 11.31 1.30
N PRO A 257 40.35 10.26 1.70
CA PRO A 257 39.45 10.32 2.86
C PRO A 257 40.11 10.70 4.20
N ARG A 258 41.42 10.44 4.32
CA ARG A 258 42.24 10.90 5.46
C ARG A 258 42.31 12.42 5.59
N ASP A 259 42.10 13.14 4.50
CA ASP A 259 42.27 14.59 4.43
C ASP A 259 40.94 15.36 4.45
N TRP A 260 39.80 14.67 4.55
CA TRP A 260 38.48 15.32 4.65
C TRP A 260 38.33 16.10 5.96
N TYR A 261 38.96 15.63 7.04
CA TYR A 261 38.90 16.23 8.37
C TYR A 261 40.31 16.32 8.96
N ARG A 262 41.07 17.34 8.54
CA ARG A 262 42.51 17.44 8.85
C ARG A 262 42.78 17.54 10.35
N ASP A 263 41.96 18.30 11.06
CA ASP A 263 42.15 18.68 12.46
C ASP A 263 41.47 17.73 13.46
N ILE A 264 40.86 16.63 12.99
CA ILE A 264 40.23 15.64 13.87
C ILE A 264 41.28 14.65 14.42
N ASP A 265 40.99 14.06 15.58
CA ASP A 265 41.86 13.06 16.20
C ASP A 265 42.01 11.79 15.34
N GLU A 266 43.14 11.09 15.52
CA GLU A 266 43.45 9.90 14.71
C GLU A 266 42.50 8.72 14.95
N GLU A 267 41.90 8.59 16.14
CA GLU A 267 40.96 7.50 16.41
C GLU A 267 39.66 7.71 15.61
N THR A 268 39.18 8.95 15.54
CA THR A 268 38.05 9.30 14.69
C THR A 268 38.36 9.10 13.19
N LYS A 269 39.57 9.43 12.73
CA LYS A 269 40.00 9.11 11.34
C LYS A 269 40.00 7.60 11.09
N LYS A 270 40.58 6.79 11.99
CA LYS A 270 40.55 5.32 11.88
C LYS A 270 39.13 4.78 11.86
N ALA A 271 38.25 5.33 12.69
CA ALA A 271 36.84 4.97 12.70
C ALA A 271 36.19 5.26 11.35
N LEU A 272 36.46 6.40 10.72
CA LEU A 272 35.96 6.67 9.38
C LEU A 272 36.52 5.67 8.37
N LEU A 273 37.84 5.52 8.29
CA LEU A 273 38.51 4.74 7.26
C LEU A 273 38.15 3.25 7.27
N ARG A 274 37.92 2.64 8.44
CA ARG A 274 37.51 1.22 8.53
C ARG A 274 36.14 0.93 7.92
N ARG A 275 35.35 1.97 7.62
CA ARG A 275 34.03 1.87 6.98
C ARG A 275 34.10 2.04 5.45
N LEU A 276 35.28 2.27 4.88
CA LEU A 276 35.43 2.70 3.48
C LEU A 276 36.24 1.69 2.65
N GLU A 277 35.73 1.36 1.47
CA GLU A 277 36.47 0.71 0.38
C GLU A 277 37.07 1.80 -0.53
N VAL A 278 38.34 2.15 -0.34
CA VAL A 278 38.98 3.29 -1.03
C VAL A 278 39.68 2.85 -2.32
N THR A 279 39.36 3.49 -3.44
CA THR A 279 40.00 3.30 -4.75
C THR A 279 40.54 4.64 -5.27
N GLN A 280 41.82 4.66 -5.62
CA GLN A 280 42.46 5.81 -6.25
C GLN A 280 42.24 5.80 -7.77
N PHE A 281 41.97 6.97 -8.33
CA PHE A 281 41.86 7.22 -9.76
C PHE A 281 43.02 8.10 -10.19
N HIS A 282 43.75 7.61 -11.18
CA HIS A 282 44.87 8.33 -11.77
C HIS A 282 44.40 9.03 -13.04
N GLU A 283 45.09 10.11 -13.42
CA GLU A 283 44.94 10.66 -14.76
C GLU A 283 45.31 9.57 -15.76
N THR A 284 44.39 9.24 -16.66
CA THR A 284 44.77 8.59 -17.90
C THR A 284 45.59 9.61 -18.66
N TYR A 285 46.92 9.45 -18.64
CA TYR A 285 47.81 10.13 -19.58
C TYR A 285 47.38 9.72 -20.99
N GLY A 286 46.48 10.50 -21.58
CA GLY A 286 46.10 10.39 -22.98
C GLY A 286 47.32 10.75 -23.82
N SER A 287 47.98 9.72 -24.32
CA SER A 287 48.81 9.79 -25.53
C SER A 287 47.99 10.42 -26.65
N ASN A 288 48.63 11.29 -27.43
CA ASN A 288 48.11 11.91 -28.66
C ASN A 288 47.30 10.95 -29.54
#